data_AF-A0A4R4TFX4-F1
#
_entry.id   AF-A0A4R4TFX4-F1
#
_cell.length_a   1.000
_cell.length_b   1.000
_cell.length_c   1.000
_cell.angle_alpha   90.00
_cell.angle_beta   90.00
_cell.angle_gamma   90.00
#
_symmetry.space_group_name_H-M   'P 1'
#
loop_
_entity.id
_entity.type
_entity.pdbx_description
1 polymer ?
#
loop_
_entity_poly.entity_id
_entity_poly.type
_entity_poly.pdbx_seq_one_letter_code
_entity_poly.pdbx_strand_id
1 'polypeptide(L)'
;MRRAIRLTLPVVAVATALVLSGCKSGGRGGSSSGGSGGSGSSSGGQHDDDDDLGFGGTTGGGSTSGGTTGGRNDNNARPSNRQLEGDWYTGVDPSAANIEIESGSVTFYEDLDVEGDVCEGTVRDGRLTLASCREFGTRTWNDRSATLALVDGVLRVSWSSGTTMEMRNARTPGSFTDAELAAIQETLNRLNAM
;
A
#
# COMPACT_ATOMS: atom_id res chain seq x y z
N MET A 1 -28.11 -31.64 0.14
CA MET A 1 -28.36 -31.57 -1.31
C MET A 1 -27.25 -30.75 -1.95
N ARG A 2 -26.25 -31.40 -2.56
CA ARG A 2 -25.12 -30.69 -3.19
C ARG A 2 -25.53 -30.38 -4.64
N ARG A 3 -25.62 -29.11 -5.00
CA ARG A 3 -25.91 -28.68 -6.38
C ARG A 3 -24.59 -28.48 -7.12
N ALA A 4 -24.38 -29.27 -8.16
CA ALA A 4 -23.26 -29.10 -9.09
C ALA A 4 -23.56 -27.93 -10.02
N ILE A 5 -22.73 -26.88 -9.98
CA ILE A 5 -22.79 -25.77 -10.92
C ILE A 5 -21.83 -26.10 -12.07
N ARG A 6 -22.39 -26.25 -13.28
CA ARG A 6 -21.60 -26.40 -14.50
C ARG A 6 -21.15 -25.00 -14.94
N LEU A 7 -19.87 -24.68 -14.78
CA LEU A 7 -19.25 -23.52 -15.42
C LEU A 7 -18.97 -23.84 -16.88
N THR A 8 -19.73 -23.24 -17.79
CA THR A 8 -19.39 -23.14 -19.21
C THR A 8 -18.49 -21.92 -19.40
N LEU A 9 -17.19 -22.14 -19.57
CA LEU A 9 -16.23 -21.08 -19.90
C LEU A 9 -16.36 -20.70 -21.39
N PRO A 10 -16.49 -19.41 -21.74
CA PRO A 10 -16.34 -18.96 -23.12
C PRO A 10 -14.86 -18.99 -23.52
N VAL A 11 -14.56 -19.71 -24.60
CA VAL A 11 -13.25 -19.70 -25.27
C VAL A 11 -13.16 -18.42 -26.09
N VAL A 12 -12.38 -17.44 -25.65
CA VAL A 12 -12.03 -16.27 -26.47
C VAL A 12 -10.69 -16.55 -27.13
N ALA A 13 -10.72 -16.71 -28.46
CA ALA A 13 -9.52 -16.86 -29.28
C ALA A 13 -8.81 -15.50 -29.39
N VAL A 14 -7.54 -15.46 -28.97
CA VAL A 14 -6.66 -14.30 -29.12
C VAL A 14 -6.04 -14.33 -30.52
N ALA A 15 -6.33 -13.33 -31.34
CA ALA A 15 -5.60 -13.06 -32.57
C ALA A 15 -4.52 -12.01 -32.29
N THR A 16 -3.28 -12.44 -32.17
CA THR A 16 -2.09 -11.57 -32.10
C THR A 16 -1.78 -11.02 -33.49
N ALA A 17 -2.04 -9.72 -33.72
CA ALA A 17 -1.48 -8.99 -34.85
C ALA A 17 -0.21 -8.25 -34.38
N LEU A 18 0.95 -8.89 -34.57
CA LEU A 18 2.26 -8.25 -34.47
C LEU A 18 2.51 -7.45 -35.76
N VAL A 19 2.28 -6.13 -35.72
CA VAL A 19 2.75 -5.23 -36.77
C VAL A 19 4.06 -4.59 -36.30
N LEU A 20 5.17 -5.18 -36.74
CA LEU A 20 6.48 -4.54 -36.74
C LEU A 20 6.52 -3.49 -37.85
N SER A 21 6.51 -2.22 -37.46
CA SER A 21 6.94 -1.08 -38.28
C SER A 21 7.52 -0.04 -37.32
N GLY A 22 8.72 0.49 -37.45
CA GLY A 22 9.77 0.35 -38.44
C GLY A 22 10.93 1.22 -37.96
N CYS A 23 12.12 0.88 -38.41
CA CYS A 23 13.36 1.60 -38.16
C CYS A 23 13.28 3.07 -38.62
N LYS A 24 13.65 4.04 -37.78
CA LYS A 24 14.11 5.36 -38.26
C LYS A 24 15.47 5.70 -37.67
N SER A 25 16.45 5.54 -38.54
CA SER A 25 17.82 6.06 -38.48
C SER A 25 17.83 7.58 -38.64
N GLY A 26 18.75 8.25 -37.93
CA GLY A 26 19.39 9.48 -38.40
C GLY A 26 18.98 10.77 -37.68
N GLY A 27 19.92 11.35 -36.91
CA GLY A 27 19.76 12.69 -36.34
C GLY A 27 20.95 13.16 -35.52
N ARG A 28 22.12 13.34 -36.16
CA ARG A 28 23.24 14.15 -35.62
C ARG A 28 22.83 15.62 -35.56
N GLY A 29 23.23 16.31 -34.50
CA GLY A 29 23.55 17.74 -34.56
C GLY A 29 22.79 18.61 -33.57
N GLY A 30 23.53 19.34 -32.74
CA GLY A 30 22.98 20.46 -31.97
C GLY A 30 23.72 20.78 -30.67
N SER A 31 25.01 21.11 -30.76
CA SER A 31 25.64 21.88 -29.67
C SER A 31 25.15 23.32 -29.74
N SER A 32 24.52 23.81 -28.68
CA SER A 32 24.36 25.24 -28.44
C SER A 32 24.65 25.54 -26.97
N SER A 33 25.87 25.99 -26.76
CA SER A 33 26.34 26.81 -25.65
C SER A 33 25.52 28.11 -25.55
N GLY A 34 25.17 28.52 -24.33
CA GLY A 34 24.83 29.91 -24.03
C GLY A 34 23.83 30.05 -22.88
N GLY A 35 24.20 30.82 -21.86
CA GLY A 35 23.21 31.29 -20.88
C GLY A 35 23.75 31.54 -19.47
N SER A 36 24.58 32.57 -19.34
CA SER A 36 25.07 33.15 -18.09
C SER A 36 23.97 33.53 -17.08
N GLY A 37 24.33 33.49 -15.79
CA GLY A 37 23.94 34.55 -14.85
C GLY A 37 22.95 34.14 -13.76
N GLY A 38 23.45 33.83 -12.58
CA GLY A 38 22.65 33.66 -11.36
C GLY A 38 23.50 33.73 -10.10
N SER A 39 24.03 34.92 -9.80
CA SER A 39 24.62 35.22 -8.49
C SER A 39 23.50 35.60 -7.51
N GLY A 40 23.37 34.86 -6.43
CA GLY A 40 22.43 35.15 -5.35
C GLY A 40 22.72 34.29 -4.12
N SER A 41 23.79 34.60 -3.38
CA SER A 41 24.03 34.07 -2.04
C SER A 41 23.95 35.22 -1.04
N SER A 42 22.86 35.25 -0.29
CA SER A 42 22.66 36.10 0.88
C SER A 42 21.83 35.35 1.92
N SER A 43 22.24 35.50 3.18
CA SER A 43 21.59 35.05 4.43
C SER A 43 21.81 33.56 4.78
N GLY A 44 22.60 33.17 5.77
CA GLY A 44 22.98 33.87 7.02
C GLY A 44 21.83 33.76 8.02
N GLY A 45 21.97 32.85 8.98
CA GLY A 45 20.96 32.56 10.01
C GLY A 45 21.25 31.26 10.76
N GLN A 46 22.33 31.22 11.54
CA GLN A 46 22.45 30.28 12.66
C GLN A 46 21.60 30.83 13.81
N HIS A 47 20.67 30.00 14.29
CA HIS A 47 19.94 30.21 15.53
C HIS A 47 20.22 28.97 16.37
N ASP A 48 21.34 29.02 17.09
CA ASP A 48 21.61 28.18 18.25
C ASP A 48 21.20 29.03 19.45
N ASP A 49 19.94 28.92 19.86
CA ASP A 49 19.49 29.43 21.15
C ASP A 49 18.87 28.27 21.93
N ASP A 50 19.48 28.06 23.07
CA ASP A 50 19.14 27.14 24.14
C ASP A 50 17.73 27.40 24.66
N ASP A 51 16.98 26.34 24.98
CA ASP A 51 15.97 26.42 26.03
C ASP A 51 15.98 25.14 26.89
N ASP A 52 16.61 25.36 28.03
CA ASP A 52 16.59 24.62 29.28
C ASP A 52 15.16 24.52 29.83
N LEU A 53 14.64 23.30 29.97
CA LEU A 53 13.55 23.00 30.90
C LEU A 53 13.90 21.74 31.69
N GLY A 54 14.66 21.94 32.76
CA GLY A 54 14.68 21.03 33.88
C GLY A 54 13.28 20.77 34.44
N PHE A 55 12.90 19.49 34.55
CA PHE A 55 11.93 19.04 35.54
C PHE A 55 12.46 17.81 36.25
N GLY A 56 12.97 18.05 37.47
CA GLY A 56 13.25 17.01 38.43
C GLY A 56 11.96 16.47 39.05
N GLY A 57 11.90 15.15 39.19
CA GLY A 57 11.11 14.47 40.22
C GLY A 57 9.74 13.96 39.78
N THR A 58 9.62 12.64 39.66
CA THR A 58 8.76 11.86 40.57
C THR A 58 9.10 10.37 40.51
N THR A 59 9.51 9.90 41.68
CA THR A 59 9.40 8.57 42.26
C THR A 59 8.22 7.71 41.78
N GLY A 60 8.50 6.44 41.50
CA GLY A 60 7.68 5.31 41.96
C GLY A 60 6.43 4.95 41.15
N GLY A 61 6.45 3.76 40.56
CA GLY A 61 5.24 3.15 40.02
C GLY A 61 5.51 1.89 39.22
N GLY A 62 5.91 0.82 39.90
CA GLY A 62 5.91 -0.50 39.28
C GLY A 62 4.52 -0.84 38.77
N SER A 63 4.44 -1.21 37.49
CA SER A 63 3.35 -2.02 36.96
C SER A 63 3.95 -3.02 36.00
N THR A 64 4.42 -4.12 36.57
CA THR A 64 4.53 -5.41 35.90
C THR A 64 3.12 -5.83 35.48
N SER A 65 2.65 -5.34 34.33
CA SER A 65 1.45 -5.90 33.71
C SER A 65 1.87 -7.15 32.93
N GLY A 66 1.98 -8.25 33.67
CA GLY A 66 2.05 -9.60 33.12
C GLY A 66 0.72 -9.90 32.43
N GLY A 67 0.66 -9.68 31.13
CA GLY A 67 -0.47 -10.02 30.27
C GLY A 67 -0.15 -11.27 29.46
N THR A 68 -0.48 -12.43 30.03
CA THR A 68 -0.67 -13.75 29.42
C THR A 68 -0.26 -13.90 27.95
N THR A 69 1.01 -14.22 27.68
CA THR A 69 1.46 -14.87 26.44
C THR A 69 1.09 -16.37 26.52
N GLY A 70 -0.20 -16.64 26.72
CA GLY A 70 -0.77 -17.98 26.68
C GLY A 70 -1.29 -18.21 25.27
N GLY A 71 -0.51 -18.91 24.45
CA GLY A 71 -0.86 -19.28 23.09
C GLY A 71 -2.21 -19.98 23.04
N ARG A 72 -3.22 -19.25 22.58
CA ARG A 72 -4.41 -19.84 21.98
C ARG A 72 -4.14 -19.92 20.49
N ASN A 73 -3.89 -21.13 20.00
CA ASN A 73 -4.05 -21.46 18.58
C ASN A 73 -5.54 -21.42 18.24
N ASP A 74 -6.13 -20.24 18.36
CA ASP A 74 -7.43 -19.97 17.82
C ASP A 74 -7.20 -19.72 16.33
N ASN A 75 -7.32 -20.76 15.51
CA ASN A 75 -7.39 -20.63 14.05
C ASN A 75 -8.61 -19.81 13.56
N ASN A 76 -9.22 -19.03 14.46
CA ASN A 76 -10.39 -18.18 14.30
C ASN A 76 -10.32 -16.90 15.17
N ALA A 77 -9.20 -16.62 15.85
CA ALA A 77 -9.05 -15.36 16.55
C ALA A 77 -8.95 -14.23 15.53
N ARG A 78 -9.77 -13.19 15.73
CA ARG A 78 -9.69 -11.97 14.94
C ARG A 78 -8.31 -11.34 15.16
N PRO A 79 -7.61 -10.91 14.10
CA PRO A 79 -6.33 -10.25 14.26
C PRO A 79 -6.50 -8.94 15.04
N SER A 80 -5.58 -8.68 15.97
CA SER A 80 -5.53 -7.41 16.70
C SER A 80 -5.08 -6.28 15.77
N ASN A 81 -5.46 -5.03 16.08
CA ASN A 81 -5.05 -3.86 15.29
C ASN A 81 -3.52 -3.78 15.13
N ARG A 82 -2.76 -4.10 16.17
CA ARG A 82 -1.29 -4.12 16.12
C ARG A 82 -0.72 -5.15 15.15
N GLN A 83 -1.37 -6.30 15.00
CA GLN A 83 -0.96 -7.33 14.04
C GLN A 83 -1.29 -6.94 12.59
N LEU A 84 -2.24 -6.02 12.41
CA LEU A 84 -2.66 -5.52 11.11
C LEU A 84 -1.84 -4.32 10.65
N GLU A 85 -1.08 -3.67 11.53
CA GLU A 85 -0.23 -2.54 11.15
C GLU A 85 0.75 -2.94 10.04
N GLY A 86 0.82 -2.10 9.01
CA GLY A 86 1.68 -2.38 7.88
C GLY A 86 1.19 -1.80 6.57
N ASP A 87 1.92 -2.18 5.54
CA ASP A 87 1.70 -1.76 4.18
C ASP A 87 1.53 -3.03 3.32
N TRP A 88 0.29 -3.33 2.96
CA TRP A 88 -0.12 -4.64 2.46
C TRP A 88 -0.40 -4.56 0.96
N TYR A 89 0.20 -5.46 0.17
CA TYR A 89 0.04 -5.47 -1.28
C TYR A 89 -0.44 -6.83 -1.79
N THR A 90 -1.30 -6.83 -2.79
CA THR A 90 -1.70 -8.04 -3.53
C THR A 90 -0.62 -8.54 -4.51
N GLY A 91 0.34 -7.68 -4.86
CA GLY A 91 1.39 -7.96 -5.84
C GLY A 91 2.42 -6.83 -5.90
N VAL A 92 3.25 -6.82 -6.93
CA VAL A 92 4.26 -5.77 -7.19
C VAL A 92 3.98 -4.98 -8.47
N ASP A 93 3.00 -5.43 -9.23
CA ASP A 93 2.59 -4.82 -10.49
C ASP A 93 1.81 -3.52 -10.22
N PRO A 94 1.76 -2.58 -11.18
CA PRO A 94 0.99 -1.35 -11.02
C PRO A 94 -0.50 -1.59 -10.77
N SER A 95 -1.06 -2.67 -11.30
CA SER A 95 -2.45 -3.06 -11.06
C SER A 95 -2.69 -3.67 -9.68
N ALA A 96 -1.68 -3.76 -8.81
CA ALA A 96 -1.82 -4.36 -7.49
C ALA A 96 -2.55 -3.40 -6.54
N ALA A 97 -3.55 -3.93 -5.83
CA ALA A 97 -4.18 -3.22 -4.74
C ALA A 97 -3.25 -3.11 -3.52
N ASN A 98 -3.40 -2.02 -2.78
CA ASN A 98 -2.66 -1.72 -1.56
C ASN A 98 -3.58 -1.34 -0.39
N ILE A 99 -3.25 -1.81 0.82
CA ILE A 99 -3.89 -1.37 2.07
C ILE A 99 -2.79 -0.93 3.03
N GLU A 100 -2.79 0.35 3.38
CA GLU A 100 -2.01 0.90 4.47
C GLU A 100 -2.84 0.91 5.75
N ILE A 101 -2.29 0.36 6.83
CA ILE A 101 -2.92 0.34 8.16
C ILE A 101 -1.94 0.93 9.17
N GLU A 102 -2.32 2.04 9.78
CA GLU A 102 -1.55 2.70 10.83
C GLU A 102 -2.46 3.14 11.98
N SER A 103 -2.18 2.68 13.20
CA SER A 103 -2.93 3.05 14.40
C SER A 103 -4.46 2.88 14.29
N GLY A 104 -4.92 1.95 13.45
CA GLY A 104 -6.34 1.69 13.20
C GLY A 104 -6.98 2.53 12.08
N SER A 105 -6.27 3.51 11.54
CA SER A 105 -6.63 4.19 10.28
C SER A 105 -6.28 3.29 9.10
N VAL A 106 -7.06 3.39 8.02
CA VAL A 106 -6.88 2.60 6.80
C VAL A 106 -6.91 3.51 5.60
N THR A 107 -5.94 3.34 4.70
CA THR A 107 -6.00 3.85 3.32
C THR A 107 -5.94 2.65 2.38
N PHE A 108 -6.91 2.54 1.47
CA PHE A 108 -6.98 1.50 0.46
C PHE A 108 -6.83 2.12 -0.93
N TYR A 109 -5.93 1.57 -1.73
CA TYR A 109 -5.75 1.88 -3.14
C TYR A 109 -6.21 0.67 -3.95
N GLU A 110 -7.21 0.82 -4.81
CA GLU A 110 -7.73 -0.28 -5.64
C GLU A 110 -6.66 -0.84 -6.58
N ASP A 111 -5.89 0.06 -7.18
CA ASP A 111 -4.65 -0.23 -7.88
C ASP A 111 -3.65 0.93 -7.68
N LEU A 112 -2.40 0.69 -8.03
CA LEU A 112 -1.31 1.67 -7.99
C LEU A 112 -0.98 2.17 -9.40
N ASP A 113 -1.96 2.16 -10.30
CA ASP A 113 -1.87 2.70 -11.65
C ASP A 113 -2.71 3.99 -11.74
N VAL A 114 -3.00 4.43 -12.96
CA VAL A 114 -3.66 5.72 -13.23
C VAL A 114 -5.15 5.74 -12.82
N GLU A 115 -5.82 4.59 -12.73
CA GLU A 115 -7.26 4.51 -12.42
C GLU A 115 -7.58 4.19 -10.95
N GLY A 116 -6.61 3.91 -10.09
CA GLY A 116 -6.86 3.39 -8.74
C GLY A 116 -7.64 4.34 -7.81
N ASP A 117 -8.87 3.95 -7.46
CA ASP A 117 -9.66 4.60 -6.42
C ASP A 117 -8.89 4.63 -5.08
N VAL A 118 -8.98 5.77 -4.39
CA VAL A 118 -8.37 5.94 -3.07
C VAL A 118 -9.47 6.05 -2.02
N CYS A 119 -9.51 5.08 -1.12
CA CYS A 119 -10.50 4.99 -0.07
C CYS A 119 -9.89 5.12 1.32
N GLU A 120 -10.53 5.88 2.19
CA GLU A 120 -10.08 6.07 3.58
C GLU A 120 -11.09 5.47 4.54
N GLY A 121 -10.59 4.96 5.68
CA GLY A 121 -11.41 4.23 6.61
C GLY A 121 -10.73 3.90 7.92
N THR A 122 -11.31 2.91 8.60
CA THR A 122 -10.79 2.41 9.88
C THR A 122 -10.84 0.90 9.94
N VAL A 123 -10.00 0.33 10.80
CA VAL A 123 -10.03 -1.08 11.18
C VAL A 123 -10.23 -1.24 12.68
N ARG A 124 -11.19 -2.09 13.03
CA ARG A 124 -11.48 -2.45 14.42
C ARG A 124 -11.94 -3.88 14.50
N ASP A 125 -11.38 -4.64 15.44
CA ASP A 125 -11.78 -6.02 15.73
C ASP A 125 -11.78 -6.93 14.47
N GLY A 126 -10.75 -6.79 13.62
CA GLY A 126 -10.62 -7.52 12.36
C GLY A 126 -11.64 -7.15 11.28
N ARG A 127 -12.31 -6.00 11.40
CA ARG A 127 -13.23 -5.47 10.40
C ARG A 127 -12.74 -4.13 9.88
N LEU A 128 -12.59 -4.04 8.57
CA LEU A 128 -12.28 -2.82 7.83
C LEU A 128 -13.58 -2.16 7.39
N THR A 129 -13.69 -0.84 7.56
CA THR A 129 -14.80 -0.01 7.07
C THR A 129 -14.24 1.21 6.36
N LEU A 130 -14.59 1.39 5.08
CA LEU A 130 -14.22 2.56 4.28
C LEU A 130 -15.31 3.63 4.39
N ALA A 131 -14.95 4.82 4.84
CA ALA A 131 -15.84 5.94 5.05
C ALA A 131 -15.98 6.82 3.80
N SER A 132 -14.90 7.01 3.07
CA SER A 132 -14.82 7.81 1.84
C SER A 132 -14.07 7.03 0.76
N CYS A 133 -14.43 7.25 -0.51
CA CYS A 133 -13.61 6.86 -1.65
C CYS A 133 -13.61 8.02 -2.62
N ARG A 134 -12.41 8.41 -3.07
CA ARG A 134 -12.22 9.34 -4.18
C ARG A 134 -12.00 8.51 -5.44
N GLU A 135 -12.90 8.69 -6.39
CA GLU A 135 -12.84 7.99 -7.67
C GLU A 135 -11.70 8.53 -8.53
N PHE A 136 -10.92 7.62 -9.11
CA PHE A 136 -9.98 7.89 -10.17
C PHE A 136 -10.35 7.02 -11.39
N GLY A 137 -10.05 7.49 -12.59
CA GLY A 137 -10.40 6.75 -13.81
C GLY A 137 -11.90 6.69 -14.10
N THR A 138 -12.36 5.53 -14.63
CA THR A 138 -13.72 5.34 -15.16
C THR A 138 -14.59 4.35 -14.37
N ARG A 139 -14.05 3.75 -13.31
CA ARG A 139 -14.71 2.73 -12.50
C ARG A 139 -14.62 3.09 -11.04
N THR A 140 -15.76 3.04 -10.35
CA THR A 140 -15.82 3.29 -8.91
C THR A 140 -15.68 2.00 -8.10
N TRP A 141 -14.85 2.03 -7.07
CA TRP A 141 -14.81 1.04 -6.01
C TRP A 141 -16.04 1.17 -5.09
N ASN A 142 -16.85 0.10 -5.06
CA ASN A 142 -18.15 0.12 -4.38
C ASN A 142 -18.15 -0.59 -3.02
N ASP A 143 -17.15 -1.41 -2.73
CA ASP A 143 -17.09 -2.13 -1.47
C ASP A 143 -16.71 -1.20 -0.30
N ARG A 144 -17.53 -1.20 0.75
CA ARG A 144 -17.34 -0.31 1.92
C ARG A 144 -16.94 -1.03 3.19
N SER A 145 -16.91 -2.36 3.18
CA SER A 145 -16.51 -3.13 4.35
C SER A 145 -15.85 -4.44 3.96
N ALA A 146 -14.90 -4.88 4.78
CA ALA A 146 -14.27 -6.18 4.66
C ALA A 146 -14.03 -6.82 6.03
N THR A 147 -13.94 -8.15 6.05
CA THR A 147 -13.37 -8.89 7.18
C THR A 147 -11.93 -9.25 6.89
N LEU A 148 -11.08 -9.11 7.90
CA LEU A 148 -9.65 -9.35 7.83
C LEU A 148 -9.29 -10.61 8.63
N ALA A 149 -8.48 -11.47 8.04
CA ALA A 149 -7.88 -12.62 8.71
C ALA A 149 -6.38 -12.64 8.40
N LEU A 150 -5.55 -12.87 9.41
CA LEU A 150 -4.11 -13.02 9.24
C LEU A 150 -3.76 -14.50 9.38
N VAL A 151 -3.28 -15.11 8.30
CA VAL A 151 -2.95 -16.55 8.25
C VAL A 151 -1.52 -16.68 7.75
N ASP A 152 -0.64 -17.22 8.58
CA ASP A 152 0.77 -17.46 8.24
C ASP A 152 1.50 -16.22 7.69
N GLY A 153 1.17 -15.03 8.21
CA GLY A 153 1.76 -13.76 7.78
C GLY A 153 1.13 -13.15 6.52
N VAL A 154 0.14 -13.81 5.91
CA VAL A 154 -0.64 -13.31 4.77
C VAL A 154 -1.96 -12.73 5.26
N LEU A 155 -2.25 -11.49 4.88
CA LEU A 155 -3.51 -10.84 5.17
C LEU A 155 -4.54 -11.25 4.12
N ARG A 156 -5.60 -11.93 4.56
CA ARG A 156 -6.79 -12.21 3.76
C ARG A 156 -7.84 -11.14 4.00
N VAL A 157 -8.23 -10.47 2.93
CA VAL A 157 -9.30 -9.48 2.91
C VAL A 157 -10.50 -10.09 2.22
N SER A 158 -11.64 -10.13 2.88
CA SER A 158 -12.90 -10.58 2.29
C SER A 158 -13.90 -9.45 2.30
N TRP A 159 -14.12 -8.84 1.13
CA TRP A 159 -15.01 -7.71 0.93
C TRP A 159 -16.48 -8.12 0.98
N SER A 160 -17.36 -7.16 1.28
CA SER A 160 -18.81 -7.35 1.35
C SER A 160 -19.44 -7.88 0.06
N SER A 161 -18.89 -7.53 -1.10
CA SER A 161 -19.29 -8.06 -2.41
C SER A 161 -19.02 -9.56 -2.58
N GLY A 162 -18.15 -10.14 -1.75
CA GLY A 162 -17.61 -11.49 -1.90
C GLY A 162 -16.22 -11.53 -2.57
N THR A 163 -15.69 -10.40 -3.03
CA THR A 163 -14.30 -10.32 -3.53
C THR A 163 -13.32 -10.65 -2.40
N THR A 164 -12.31 -11.47 -2.71
CA THR A 164 -11.25 -11.85 -1.77
C THR A 164 -9.88 -11.44 -2.29
N MET A 165 -9.02 -10.94 -1.40
CA MET A 165 -7.63 -10.61 -1.71
C MET A 165 -6.69 -11.28 -0.70
N GLU A 166 -5.54 -11.74 -1.17
CA GLU A 166 -4.42 -12.17 -0.32
C GLU A 166 -3.29 -11.15 -0.46
N MET A 167 -2.79 -10.66 0.67
CA MET A 167 -1.85 -9.55 0.69
C MET A 167 -0.64 -9.86 1.55
N ARG A 168 0.52 -9.36 1.10
CA ARG A 168 1.81 -9.46 1.78
C ARG A 168 2.21 -8.11 2.35
N ASN A 169 2.80 -8.09 3.54
CA ASN A 169 3.22 -6.85 4.21
C ASN A 169 4.64 -6.47 3.77
N ALA A 170 4.83 -5.31 3.16
CA ALA A 170 6.13 -4.81 2.71
C ALA A 170 7.05 -4.46 3.90
N ARG A 171 6.50 -4.17 5.07
CA ARG A 171 7.27 -3.89 6.30
C ARG A 171 7.75 -5.16 7.01
N THR A 172 7.29 -6.35 6.59
CA THR A 172 7.74 -7.62 7.19
C THR A 172 9.00 -8.14 6.49
N PRO A 173 10.13 -8.33 7.20
CA PRO A 173 11.35 -8.85 6.60
C PRO A 173 11.14 -10.19 5.90
N GLY A 174 11.60 -10.30 4.65
CA GLY A 174 11.50 -11.52 3.84
C GLY A 174 10.13 -11.78 3.21
N SER A 175 9.14 -10.89 3.43
CA SER A 175 7.82 -10.96 2.78
C SER A 175 7.89 -10.69 1.26
N PHE A 176 8.82 -9.81 0.88
CA PHE A 176 9.19 -9.51 -0.50
C PHE A 176 10.70 -9.65 -0.65
N THR A 177 11.13 -9.99 -1.86
CA THR A 177 12.53 -9.91 -2.29
C THR A 177 12.94 -8.46 -2.55
N ASP A 178 14.25 -8.18 -2.57
CA ASP A 178 14.76 -6.83 -2.87
C ASP A 178 14.31 -6.33 -4.24
N ALA A 179 14.24 -7.22 -5.24
CA ALA A 179 13.78 -6.88 -6.58
C ALA A 179 12.28 -6.51 -6.61
N GLU A 180 11.47 -7.21 -5.82
CA GLU A 180 10.05 -6.89 -5.67
C GLU A 180 9.83 -5.55 -4.96
N LEU A 181 10.59 -5.28 -3.89
CA LEU A 181 10.53 -3.99 -3.19
C LEU A 181 10.97 -2.82 -4.11
N ALA A 182 11.99 -3.04 -4.94
CA ALA A 182 12.40 -2.07 -5.94
C ALA A 182 11.29 -1.78 -6.97
N ALA A 183 10.58 -2.81 -7.43
CA ALA A 183 9.45 -2.65 -8.36
C ALA A 183 8.27 -1.89 -7.73
N ILE A 184 7.96 -2.15 -6.46
CA ILE A 184 6.96 -1.36 -5.70
C ILE A 184 7.41 0.10 -5.64
N GLN A 185 8.65 0.36 -5.25
CA GLN A 185 9.18 1.72 -5.14
C GLN A 185 9.18 2.47 -6.49
N GLU A 186 9.51 1.80 -7.59
CA GLU A 186 9.43 2.37 -8.94
C GLU A 186 8.00 2.76 -9.29
N THR A 187 7.02 1.90 -8.98
CA THR A 187 5.60 2.18 -9.17
C THR A 187 5.16 3.43 -8.39
N LEU A 188 5.52 3.51 -7.10
CA LEU A 188 5.21 4.66 -6.26
C LEU A 188 5.88 5.96 -6.74
N ASN A 189 7.14 5.89 -7.17
CA ASN A 189 7.85 7.05 -7.70
C ASN A 189 7.20 7.60 -8.97
N ARG A 190 6.72 6.70 -9.84
CA ARG A 190 6.00 7.08 -11.06
C ARG A 190 4.66 7.73 -10.75
N LEU A 191 3.92 7.24 -9.76
CA LEU A 191 2.67 7.87 -9.31
C LEU A 191 2.91 9.28 -8.77
N ASN A 192 3.97 9.47 -7.96
CA ASN A 192 4.32 10.77 -7.40
C ASN A 192 4.83 11.79 -8.43
N ALA A 193 5.16 11.34 -9.65
CA ALA A 193 5.64 12.19 -10.73
C ALA A 193 4.52 12.71 -11.66
N MET A 194 3.28 12.25 -11.48
CA MET A 194 2.10 12.70 -12.24
C MET A 194 1.43 13.90 -11.56
#